data_AF-A0A960P0L7-F1
#
_entry.id   AF-A0A960P0L7-F1
#
_cell.length_a   1.000
_cell.length_b   1.000
_cell.length_c   1.000
_cell.angle_alpha   90.00
_cell.angle_beta   90.00
_cell.angle_gamma   90.00
#
_symmetry.space_group_name_H-M   'P 1'
#
loop_
_entity.id
_entity.type
_entity.pdbx_description
1 polymer ?
#
loop_
_entity_poly.entity_id
_entity_poly.type
_entity_poly.pdbx_seq_one_letter_code
_entity_poly.pdbx_strand_id
1 'polypeptide(L)'
;MRAPLSPLVALAISLAAVPPIAAAEATIELEGYNRTYEALAGELEPYVLDPVRVALRSPTQMLTVRSNRVIAKNLTGGLLEGRVELDVLGKGTIEAQVDLGGVRETFRDEVILPPQTLVIPGKARLERVEGGYRVRVVELPERVSVAIQSRLVTSIVNLCGTAEVLTLGAVSCEGLERALTRPSVPIPREAGEVYLPDSELDAGDRAALDRLLAAAR
;
A
#
# COMPACT_ATOMS: atom_id res chain seq x y z
N MET A 1 86.83 -3.85 20.68
CA MET A 1 86.13 -3.79 19.37
C MET A 1 84.71 -4.27 19.59
N ARG A 2 83.71 -3.37 19.52
CA ARG A 2 82.29 -3.69 19.71
C ARG A 2 81.59 -3.57 18.35
N ALA A 3 80.95 -4.64 17.91
CA ALA A 3 80.07 -4.64 16.73
C ALA A 3 78.64 -4.23 17.13
N PRO A 4 77.92 -3.45 16.32
CA PRO A 4 76.51 -3.14 16.55
C PRO A 4 75.60 -4.11 15.77
N LEU A 5 74.55 -4.61 16.41
CA LEU A 5 73.42 -5.27 15.75
C LEU A 5 72.17 -4.40 15.94
N SER A 6 71.69 -3.85 14.82
CA SER A 6 70.35 -3.26 14.64
C SER A 6 69.40 -4.35 14.07
N PRO A 7 68.13 -4.05 13.78
CA PRO A 7 67.07 -3.65 14.70
C PRO A 7 65.85 -4.59 14.60
N LEU A 8 65.08 -4.62 15.68
CA LEU A 8 63.82 -5.34 15.81
C LEU A 8 62.68 -4.32 15.57
N VAL A 9 62.07 -4.30 14.39
CA VAL A 9 60.78 -3.61 14.17
C VAL A 9 59.94 -4.42 13.19
N ALA A 10 59.20 -5.39 13.72
CA ALA A 10 58.09 -6.02 13.02
C ALA A 10 56.89 -5.08 13.10
N LEU A 11 56.60 -4.39 12.01
CA LEU A 11 55.42 -3.54 11.84
C LEU A 11 54.21 -4.47 11.63
N ALA A 12 53.53 -4.84 12.71
CA ALA A 12 52.25 -5.53 12.65
C ALA A 12 51.17 -4.53 12.19
N ILE A 13 50.87 -4.54 10.89
CA ILE A 13 49.76 -3.79 10.30
C ILE A 13 48.48 -4.51 10.73
N SER A 14 47.84 -4.00 11.78
CA SER A 14 46.50 -4.38 12.19
C SER A 14 45.52 -3.97 11.09
N LEU A 15 45.15 -4.89 10.21
CA LEU A 15 43.95 -4.74 9.38
C LEU A 15 42.74 -4.70 10.33
N ALA A 16 42.26 -3.50 10.65
CA ALA A 16 40.96 -3.33 11.28
C ALA A 16 39.92 -3.86 10.29
N ALA A 17 39.34 -5.03 10.61
CA ALA A 17 38.19 -5.56 9.92
C ALA A 17 37.04 -4.55 10.07
N VAL A 18 36.72 -3.85 8.97
CA VAL A 18 35.52 -3.03 8.91
C VAL A 18 34.34 -4.00 9.04
N PRO A 19 33.52 -3.90 10.11
CA PRO A 19 32.36 -4.77 10.23
C PRO A 19 31.43 -4.52 9.03
N PRO A 20 30.83 -5.57 8.43
CA PRO A 20 29.85 -5.38 7.37
C PRO A 20 28.71 -4.52 7.93
N ILE A 21 28.46 -3.38 7.28
CA ILE A 21 27.33 -2.51 7.61
C ILE A 21 26.08 -3.32 7.30
N ALA A 22 25.42 -3.82 8.34
CA ALA A 22 24.11 -4.44 8.20
C ALA A 22 23.17 -3.41 7.55
N ALA A 23 22.43 -3.81 6.52
CA ALA A 23 21.45 -2.94 5.88
C ALA A 23 20.50 -2.39 6.95
N ALA A 24 20.54 -1.08 7.16
CA ALA A 24 19.76 -0.44 8.22
C ALA A 24 18.27 -0.58 7.87
N GLU A 25 17.55 -1.35 8.69
CA GLU A 25 16.10 -1.35 8.70
C GLU A 25 15.63 -0.27 9.68
N ALA A 26 14.66 0.53 9.24
CA ALA A 26 14.01 1.53 10.07
C ALA A 26 12.50 1.38 9.99
N THR A 27 11.89 1.60 11.14
CA THR A 27 10.44 1.70 11.30
C THR A 27 10.10 3.17 11.55
N ILE A 28 9.15 3.70 10.80
CA ILE A 28 8.71 5.09 10.86
C ILE A 28 7.18 5.08 11.01
N GLU A 29 6.64 5.88 11.93
CA GLU A 29 5.20 5.99 12.15
C GLU A 29 4.77 7.41 11.81
N LEU A 30 4.08 7.62 10.69
CA LEU A 30 3.76 8.97 10.21
C LEU A 30 2.43 9.43 10.81
N GLU A 31 2.39 9.76 12.10
CA GLU A 31 1.14 10.05 12.83
C GLU A 31 0.23 11.08 12.15
N GLY A 32 0.80 12.08 11.47
CA GLY A 32 0.05 13.09 10.71
C GLY A 32 -0.85 12.52 9.60
N TYR A 33 -0.61 11.29 9.16
CA TYR A 33 -1.41 10.57 8.17
C TYR A 33 -2.53 9.70 8.79
N ASN A 34 -2.57 9.57 10.12
CA ASN A 34 -3.65 8.91 10.87
C ASN A 34 -4.87 9.82 10.95
N ARG A 35 -5.64 9.87 9.86
CA ARG A 35 -6.82 10.73 9.74
C ARG A 35 -7.88 10.09 8.87
N THR A 36 -9.03 10.75 8.83
CA THR A 36 -10.10 10.42 7.91
C THR A 36 -9.89 11.15 6.59
N TYR A 37 -9.91 10.39 5.51
CA TYR A 37 -9.87 10.85 4.13
C TYR A 37 -11.28 10.72 3.54
N GLU A 38 -11.78 11.81 2.97
CA GLU A 38 -13.09 11.88 2.35
C GLU A 38 -12.94 12.09 0.84
N ALA A 39 -13.98 11.75 0.08
CA ALA A 39 -14.03 11.95 -1.37
C ALA A 39 -12.86 11.31 -2.12
N LEU A 40 -12.47 10.10 -1.70
CA LEU A 40 -11.57 9.22 -2.44
C LEU A 40 -12.29 8.77 -3.72
N ALA A 41 -12.40 9.65 -4.70
CA ALA A 41 -13.10 9.34 -5.94
C ALA A 41 -12.34 8.25 -6.70
N GLY A 42 -13.02 7.14 -6.97
CA GLY A 42 -12.54 6.10 -7.86
C GLY A 42 -13.74 5.52 -8.61
N GLU A 43 -13.76 5.69 -9.93
CA GLU A 43 -14.60 4.84 -10.77
C GLU A 43 -14.02 3.43 -10.66
N LEU A 44 -14.81 2.49 -10.14
CA LEU A 44 -14.45 1.08 -10.19
C LEU A 44 -14.71 0.60 -11.62
N GLU A 45 -13.74 -0.10 -12.20
CA GLU A 45 -13.93 -0.67 -13.54
C GLU A 45 -15.16 -1.60 -13.56
N PRO A 46 -16.00 -1.55 -14.61
CA PRO A 46 -17.23 -2.33 -14.67
C PRO A 46 -16.93 -3.82 -14.69
N TYR A 47 -17.68 -4.59 -13.91
CA TYR A 47 -17.58 -6.05 -13.86
C TYR A 47 -18.60 -6.66 -14.83
N VAL A 48 -18.13 -7.30 -15.89
CA VAL A 48 -18.99 -7.85 -16.94
C VAL A 48 -19.08 -9.38 -16.79
N LEU A 49 -20.29 -9.90 -16.55
CA LEU A 49 -20.58 -11.34 -16.51
C LEU A 49 -21.67 -11.67 -17.54
N ASP A 50 -21.33 -11.88 -18.81
CA ASP A 50 -22.32 -12.13 -19.88
C ASP A 50 -23.29 -13.28 -19.48
N PRO A 51 -24.64 -13.11 -19.54
CA PRO A 51 -25.45 -11.99 -20.09
C PRO A 51 -25.78 -10.83 -19.13
N VAL A 52 -25.24 -10.84 -17.92
CA VAL A 52 -25.44 -9.85 -16.86
C VAL A 52 -24.32 -8.80 -16.85
N ARG A 53 -24.65 -7.54 -17.13
CA ARG A 53 -23.66 -6.44 -16.99
C ARG A 53 -23.84 -5.77 -15.64
N VAL A 54 -22.79 -5.73 -14.82
CA VAL A 54 -22.80 -5.06 -13.51
C VAL A 54 -21.77 -3.93 -13.49
N ALA A 55 -22.23 -2.69 -13.63
CA ALA A 55 -21.35 -1.52 -13.45
C ALA A 55 -21.43 -1.06 -12.00
N LEU A 56 -20.29 -1.05 -11.29
CA LEU A 56 -20.19 -0.60 -9.91
C LEU A 56 -19.59 0.80 -9.86
N ARG A 57 -20.21 1.68 -9.07
CA ARG A 57 -19.72 3.03 -8.82
C ARG A 57 -19.78 3.30 -7.32
N SER A 58 -18.79 3.98 -6.76
CA SER A 58 -18.83 4.38 -5.35
C SER A 58 -18.71 5.91 -5.22
N PRO A 59 -19.84 6.64 -5.19
CA PRO A 59 -19.85 8.10 -5.27
C PRO A 59 -19.36 8.80 -3.99
N THR A 60 -19.50 8.14 -2.84
CA THR A 60 -19.06 8.66 -1.55
C THR A 60 -18.22 7.61 -0.87
N GLN A 61 -17.02 8.00 -0.44
CA GLN A 61 -16.06 7.12 0.22
C GLN A 61 -15.40 7.89 1.36
N MET A 62 -15.33 7.23 2.50
CA MET A 62 -14.65 7.71 3.69
C MET A 62 -13.73 6.59 4.19
N LEU A 63 -12.43 6.89 4.28
CA LEU A 63 -11.40 5.98 4.75
C LEU A 63 -10.73 6.61 5.97
N THR A 64 -10.80 5.95 7.10
CA THR A 64 -10.05 6.32 8.30
C THR A 64 -8.81 5.45 8.40
N VAL A 65 -7.64 6.09 8.37
CA VAL A 65 -6.37 5.46 8.70
C VAL A 65 -6.16 5.64 10.21
N ARG A 66 -6.19 4.53 10.95
CA ARG A 66 -6.00 4.53 12.41
C ARG A 66 -4.54 4.53 12.80
N SER A 67 -3.75 3.74 12.09
CA SER A 67 -2.31 3.63 12.27
C SER A 67 -1.67 3.48 10.90
N ASN A 68 -0.44 3.96 10.78
CA ASN A 68 0.41 3.67 9.65
C ASN A 68 1.82 3.42 10.15
N ARG A 69 2.49 2.49 9.48
CA ARG A 69 3.86 2.13 9.78
C ARG A 69 4.60 1.84 8.50
N VAL A 70 5.71 2.52 8.31
CA VAL A 70 6.63 2.26 7.19
C VAL A 70 7.80 1.46 7.74
N ILE A 71 8.00 0.27 7.20
CA ILE A 71 9.17 -0.55 7.48
C ILE A 71 10.00 -0.55 6.22
N ALA A 72 11.14 0.10 6.26
CA ALA A 72 12.02 0.27 5.12
C ALA A 72 13.44 -0.16 5.48
N LYS A 73 14.07 -0.88 4.56
CA LYS A 73 15.50 -1.14 4.57
C LYS A 73 16.14 -0.34 3.45
N ASN A 74 17.33 0.15 3.71
CA ASN A 74 18.11 0.77 2.66
C ASN A 74 18.70 -0.27 1.71
N LEU A 75 18.64 0.02 0.42
CA LEU A 75 19.43 -0.61 -0.62
C LEU A 75 20.65 0.28 -0.92
N THR A 76 21.00 0.47 -2.19
CA THR A 76 22.16 1.27 -2.61
C THR A 76 21.68 2.55 -3.31
N GLY A 77 22.36 3.67 -3.11
CA GLY A 77 22.08 4.92 -3.84
C GLY A 77 20.75 5.59 -3.48
N GLY A 78 20.41 5.58 -2.18
CA GLY A 78 19.21 6.21 -1.62
C GLY A 78 17.89 5.50 -1.94
N LEU A 79 17.97 4.29 -2.52
CA LEU A 79 16.81 3.47 -2.80
C LEU A 79 16.42 2.69 -1.53
N LEU A 80 15.17 2.80 -1.14
CA LEU A 80 14.56 2.06 -0.05
C LEU A 80 13.68 0.95 -0.63
N GLU A 81 13.73 -0.22 0.00
CA GLU A 81 12.77 -1.30 -0.21
C GLU A 81 12.06 -1.56 1.11
N GLY A 82 10.74 -1.75 1.06
CA GLY A 82 9.98 -1.89 2.28
C GLY A 82 8.52 -2.16 2.05
N ARG A 83 7.75 -1.94 3.11
CA ARG A 83 6.30 -2.04 3.10
C ARG A 83 5.68 -0.99 3.98
N VAL A 84 4.51 -0.53 3.57
CA VAL A 84 3.62 0.30 4.38
C VAL A 84 2.55 -0.61 4.95
N GLU A 85 2.45 -0.64 6.27
CA GLU A 85 1.33 -1.25 6.98
C GLU A 85 0.33 -0.14 7.34
N LEU A 86 -0.93 -0.31 6.96
CA LEU A 86 -2.01 0.64 7.25
C LEU A 86 -3.14 -0.09 7.98
N ASP A 87 -3.49 0.36 9.17
CA ASP A 87 -4.72 -0.07 9.81
C ASP A 87 -5.86 0.85 9.38
N VAL A 88 -6.77 0.31 8.58
CA VAL A 88 -7.83 1.09 7.94
C VAL A 88 -9.21 0.58 8.30
N LEU A 89 -10.16 1.50 8.32
CA LEU A 89 -11.59 1.23 8.34
C LEU A 89 -12.31 2.33 7.59
N GLY A 90 -13.55 2.11 7.21
CA GLY A 90 -14.25 3.10 6.41
C GLY A 90 -15.66 2.71 6.09
N LYS A 91 -16.30 3.59 5.34
CA LYS A 91 -17.62 3.36 4.77
C LYS A 91 -17.80 4.21 3.53
N GLY A 92 -18.75 3.82 2.71
CA GLY A 92 -19.13 4.55 1.53
C GLY A 92 -20.48 4.11 1.03
N THR A 93 -20.88 4.66 -0.10
CA THR A 93 -22.02 4.18 -0.86
C THR A 93 -21.51 3.47 -2.11
N ILE A 94 -22.16 2.37 -2.47
CA ILE A 94 -21.99 1.73 -3.78
C ILE A 94 -23.30 1.80 -4.55
N GLU A 95 -23.17 2.03 -5.83
CA GLU A 95 -24.24 2.00 -6.82
C GLU A 95 -23.91 0.90 -7.81
N ALA A 96 -24.81 -0.07 -7.96
CA ALA A 96 -24.71 -1.08 -9.01
C ALA A 96 -25.77 -0.81 -10.06
N GLN A 97 -25.36 -0.69 -11.31
CA GLN A 97 -26.27 -0.76 -12.46
C GLN A 97 -26.20 -2.17 -13.02
N VAL A 98 -27.33 -2.88 -12.98
CA VAL A 98 -27.47 -4.25 -13.47
C VAL A 98 -28.32 -4.22 -14.74
N ASP A 99 -27.79 -4.76 -15.83
CA ASP A 99 -28.51 -4.94 -17.10
C ASP A 99 -28.75 -6.44 -17.33
N LEU A 100 -30.03 -6.83 -17.36
CA LEU A 100 -30.52 -8.19 -17.57
C LEU A 100 -31.49 -8.21 -18.75
N GLY A 101 -31.00 -8.63 -19.92
CA GLY A 101 -31.83 -8.75 -21.12
C GLY A 101 -32.49 -7.44 -21.56
N GLY A 102 -31.84 -6.29 -21.36
CA GLY A 102 -32.34 -4.96 -21.72
C GLY A 102 -33.14 -4.26 -20.62
N VAL A 103 -33.38 -4.92 -19.48
CA VAL A 103 -33.92 -4.28 -18.27
C VAL A 103 -32.75 -3.79 -17.43
N ARG A 104 -32.68 -2.47 -17.22
CA ARG A 104 -31.66 -1.82 -16.39
C ARG A 104 -32.23 -1.46 -15.03
N GLU A 105 -31.67 -2.05 -13.98
CA GLU A 105 -31.97 -1.68 -12.60
C GLU A 105 -30.77 -1.01 -11.96
N THR A 106 -31.04 -0.06 -11.05
CA THR A 106 -30.00 0.59 -10.24
C THR A 106 -30.24 0.27 -8.79
N PHE A 107 -29.23 -0.31 -8.15
CA PHE A 107 -29.21 -0.58 -6.74
C PHE A 107 -28.24 0.37 -6.07
N ARG A 108 -28.59 0.84 -4.87
CA ARG A 108 -27.72 1.66 -4.04
C ARG A 108 -27.68 1.07 -2.64
N ASP A 109 -26.50 0.92 -2.08
CA ASP A 109 -26.32 0.39 -0.74
C ASP A 109 -25.11 1.02 -0.03
N GLU A 110 -25.04 0.85 1.27
CA GLU A 110 -23.87 1.18 2.07
C GLU A 110 -22.81 0.07 1.92
N VAL A 111 -21.56 0.48 1.69
CA VAL A 111 -20.39 -0.38 1.79
C VAL A 111 -19.66 -0.02 3.06
N ILE A 112 -19.39 -1.03 3.87
CA ILE A 112 -18.58 -0.92 5.06
C ILE A 112 -17.22 -1.55 4.75
N LEU A 113 -16.16 -0.80 5.06
CA LEU A 113 -14.80 -1.30 5.08
C LEU A 113 -14.48 -1.65 6.54
N PRO A 114 -14.61 -2.93 6.95
CA PRO A 114 -14.33 -3.32 8.33
C PRO A 114 -12.86 -3.05 8.69
N PRO A 115 -12.53 -2.94 9.99
CA PRO A 115 -11.16 -2.79 10.44
C PRO A 115 -10.27 -3.90 9.87
N GLN A 116 -9.23 -3.51 9.14
CA GLN A 116 -8.27 -4.44 8.53
C GLN A 116 -6.90 -3.78 8.37
N THR A 117 -5.87 -4.61 8.31
CA THR A 117 -4.49 -4.18 8.07
C THR A 117 -4.14 -4.42 6.60
N LEU A 118 -3.79 -3.37 5.88
CA LEU A 118 -3.26 -3.43 4.52
C LEU A 118 -1.74 -3.43 4.57
N VAL A 119 -1.10 -4.30 3.81
CA VAL A 119 0.36 -4.36 3.67
C VAL A 119 0.70 -4.08 2.21
N ILE A 120 1.30 -2.92 1.97
CA ILE A 120 1.63 -2.43 0.63
C ILE A 120 3.15 -2.47 0.47
N PRO A 121 3.70 -3.49 -0.22
CA PRO A 121 5.13 -3.52 -0.52
C PRO A 121 5.47 -2.43 -1.53
N GLY A 122 6.70 -1.92 -1.50
CA GLY A 122 7.14 -0.94 -2.48
C GLY A 122 8.61 -0.59 -2.39
N LYS A 123 9.05 0.18 -3.39
CA LYS A 123 10.37 0.81 -3.42
C LYS A 123 10.22 2.30 -3.65
N ALA A 124 11.03 3.07 -2.93
CA ALA A 124 11.05 4.52 -3.05
C ALA A 124 12.48 5.04 -2.94
N ARG A 125 12.79 6.15 -3.62
CA ARG A 125 14.04 6.87 -3.42
C ARG A 125 13.81 7.97 -2.38
N LEU A 126 14.65 7.98 -1.36
CA LEU A 126 14.66 9.00 -0.31
C LEU A 126 15.84 9.95 -0.53
N GLU A 127 15.59 11.24 -0.43
CA GLU A 127 16.60 12.29 -0.53
C GLU A 127 16.37 13.35 0.55
N ARG A 128 17.44 13.80 1.22
CA ARG A 128 17.38 14.97 2.10
C ARG A 128 17.40 16.23 1.23
N VAL A 129 16.43 17.11 1.44
CA VAL A 129 16.33 18.39 0.74
C VAL A 129 16.24 19.52 1.77
N GLU A 130 16.31 20.78 1.31
CA GLU A 130 16.16 21.92 2.21
C GLU A 130 14.78 21.90 2.88
N GLY A 131 14.76 21.91 4.21
CA GLY A 131 13.54 21.95 5.01
C GLY A 131 12.80 20.62 5.20
N GLY A 132 13.34 19.48 4.73
CA GLY A 132 12.66 18.19 4.86
C GLY A 132 13.26 17.04 4.06
N TYR A 133 12.39 16.13 3.63
CA TYR A 133 12.74 14.96 2.83
C TYR A 133 11.87 14.86 1.59
N ARG A 134 12.47 14.38 0.50
CA ARG A 134 11.79 14.04 -0.73
C ARG A 134 11.73 12.53 -0.87
N VAL A 135 10.53 12.00 -1.03
CA VAL A 135 10.27 10.57 -1.25
C VAL A 135 9.71 10.41 -2.65
N ARG A 136 10.43 9.74 -3.54
CA ARG A 136 9.97 9.42 -4.89
C ARG A 136 9.64 7.94 -4.98
N VAL A 137 8.38 7.62 -5.27
CA VAL A 137 7.98 6.23 -5.47
C VAL A 137 8.60 5.69 -6.75
N VAL A 138 9.25 4.52 -6.66
CA VAL A 138 9.84 3.82 -7.80
C VAL A 138 9.00 2.61 -8.19
N GLU A 139 8.52 1.86 -7.21
CA GLU A 139 7.75 0.64 -7.42
C GLU A 139 6.63 0.56 -6.38
N LEU A 140 5.39 0.41 -6.84
CA LEU A 140 4.22 0.10 -6.03
C LEU A 140 3.37 -0.94 -6.77
N PRO A 141 2.61 -1.78 -6.06
CA PRO A 141 1.62 -2.63 -6.68
C PRO A 141 0.57 -1.77 -7.38
N GLU A 142 0.07 -2.25 -8.51
CA GLU A 142 -0.96 -1.52 -9.27
C GLU A 142 -2.31 -1.49 -8.54
N ARG A 143 -2.55 -2.52 -7.71
CA ARG A 143 -3.82 -2.73 -7.01
C ARG A 143 -3.59 -3.26 -5.60
N VAL A 144 -4.50 -2.93 -4.71
CA VAL A 144 -4.57 -3.47 -3.35
C VAL A 144 -5.93 -4.12 -3.15
N SER A 145 -5.93 -5.34 -2.62
CA SER A 145 -7.15 -6.04 -2.25
C SER A 145 -7.65 -5.54 -0.91
N VAL A 146 -8.91 -5.10 -0.86
CA VAL A 146 -9.55 -4.64 0.38
C VAL A 146 -10.78 -5.49 0.65
N ALA A 147 -10.99 -5.90 1.90
CA ALA A 147 -12.21 -6.61 2.29
C ALA A 147 -13.33 -5.60 2.51
N ILE A 148 -14.50 -5.82 1.89
CA ILE A 148 -15.68 -4.98 2.06
C ILE A 148 -16.90 -5.80 2.49
N GLN A 149 -17.87 -5.12 3.12
CA GLN A 149 -19.16 -5.68 3.51
C GLN A 149 -20.28 -4.81 2.96
N SER A 150 -21.23 -5.43 2.25
CA SER A 150 -22.42 -4.75 1.73
C SER A 150 -23.56 -5.75 1.56
N ARG A 151 -24.80 -5.31 1.83
CA ARG A 151 -26.01 -6.13 1.63
C ARG A 151 -26.30 -6.32 0.15
N LEU A 152 -25.90 -5.35 -0.68
CA LEU A 152 -25.99 -5.44 -2.13
C LEU A 152 -25.18 -6.60 -2.69
N VAL A 153 -23.98 -6.84 -2.15
CA VAL A 153 -23.16 -7.99 -2.57
C VAL A 153 -23.90 -9.30 -2.32
N THR A 154 -24.47 -9.48 -1.13
CA THR A 154 -25.29 -10.66 -0.82
C THR A 154 -26.49 -10.78 -1.75
N SER A 155 -27.15 -9.66 -2.07
CA SER A 155 -28.31 -9.64 -2.98
C SER A 155 -27.92 -10.03 -4.40
N ILE A 156 -26.81 -9.49 -4.92
CA ILE A 156 -26.27 -9.83 -6.25
C ILE A 156 -25.86 -11.30 -6.33
N VAL A 157 -25.18 -11.83 -5.29
CA VAL A 157 -24.79 -13.24 -5.24
C VAL A 157 -26.02 -14.16 -5.23
N ASN A 158 -27.06 -13.82 -4.47
CA ASN A 158 -28.31 -14.59 -4.46
C ASN A 158 -29.03 -14.56 -5.83
N LEU A 159 -29.05 -13.40 -6.49
CA LEU A 159 -29.60 -13.27 -7.85
C LEU A 159 -28.80 -14.11 -8.86
N CYS A 160 -27.47 -14.09 -8.77
CA CYS A 160 -26.59 -14.89 -9.61
C CYS A 160 -26.85 -16.39 -9.40
N GLY A 161 -26.92 -16.86 -8.15
CA GLY A 161 -27.22 -18.26 -7.86
C GLY A 161 -28.59 -18.70 -8.40
N THR A 162 -29.60 -17.82 -8.37
CA THR A 162 -30.90 -18.10 -8.99
C THR A 162 -30.78 -18.20 -10.52
N ALA A 163 -30.02 -17.31 -11.16
CA ALA A 163 -29.78 -17.35 -12.60
C ALA A 163 -28.99 -18.59 -13.04
N GLU A 164 -27.98 -19.03 -12.27
CA GLU A 164 -27.21 -20.24 -12.53
C GLU A 164 -28.11 -21.49 -12.57
N VAL A 165 -29.04 -21.61 -11.61
CA VAL A 165 -30.04 -22.69 -11.58
C VAL A 165 -30.97 -22.63 -12.79
N LEU A 166 -31.46 -21.44 -13.14
CA LEU A 166 -32.39 -21.25 -14.26
C LEU A 166 -31.72 -21.43 -15.63
N THR A 167 -30.42 -21.18 -15.72
CA THR A 167 -29.63 -21.31 -16.96
C THR A 167 -28.89 -22.63 -17.08
N LEU A 168 -29.15 -23.59 -16.18
CA LEU A 168 -28.51 -24.91 -16.15
C LEU A 168 -26.97 -24.84 -16.11
N GLY A 169 -26.42 -23.86 -15.38
CA GLY A 169 -24.97 -23.69 -15.22
C GLY A 169 -24.26 -22.98 -16.37
N ALA A 170 -24.98 -22.29 -17.27
CA ALA A 170 -24.35 -21.48 -18.32
C ALA A 170 -23.67 -20.21 -17.75
N VAL A 171 -24.04 -19.78 -16.54
CA VAL A 171 -23.44 -18.65 -15.82
C VAL A 171 -22.72 -19.18 -14.57
N SER A 172 -21.40 -18.93 -14.46
CA SER A 172 -20.61 -19.32 -13.29
C SER A 172 -20.54 -18.18 -12.27
N CYS A 173 -21.18 -18.37 -11.12
CA CYS A 173 -21.25 -17.38 -10.05
C CYS A 173 -20.15 -17.55 -8.99
N GLU A 174 -19.34 -18.61 -9.06
CA GLU A 174 -18.34 -19.00 -8.06
C GLU A 174 -17.21 -17.95 -7.89
N GLY A 175 -16.95 -17.13 -8.91
CA GLY A 175 -15.97 -16.04 -8.88
C GLY A 175 -16.53 -14.69 -8.41
N LEU A 176 -17.85 -14.50 -8.48
CA LEU A 176 -18.51 -13.21 -8.28
C LEU A 176 -18.47 -12.78 -6.81
N GLU A 177 -18.79 -13.68 -5.89
CA GLU A 177 -18.76 -13.38 -4.46
C GLU A 177 -17.36 -12.92 -4.01
N ARG A 178 -16.31 -13.60 -4.47
CA ARG A 178 -14.92 -13.24 -4.15
C ARG A 178 -14.55 -11.87 -4.72
N ALA A 179 -14.94 -11.60 -5.96
CA ALA A 179 -14.66 -10.32 -6.61
C ALA A 179 -15.39 -9.15 -5.91
N LEU A 180 -16.60 -9.38 -5.42
CA LEU A 180 -17.42 -8.37 -4.75
C LEU A 180 -17.10 -8.18 -3.27
N THR A 181 -16.61 -9.21 -2.57
CA THR A 181 -16.22 -9.10 -1.14
C THR A 181 -14.78 -8.65 -0.96
N ARG A 182 -13.91 -8.89 -1.95
CA ARG A 182 -12.50 -8.46 -1.95
C ARG A 182 -12.13 -7.74 -3.24
N PRO A 183 -12.71 -6.56 -3.51
CA PRO A 183 -12.36 -5.78 -4.69
C PRO A 183 -10.88 -5.40 -4.66
N SER A 184 -10.25 -5.49 -5.84
CA SER A 184 -8.91 -4.96 -6.07
C SER A 184 -9.02 -3.49 -6.45
N VAL A 185 -8.64 -2.59 -5.54
CA VAL A 185 -8.71 -1.14 -5.73
C VAL A 185 -7.40 -0.67 -6.39
N PRO A 186 -7.45 0.13 -7.47
CA PRO A 186 -6.25 0.66 -8.08
C PRO A 186 -5.56 1.67 -7.14
N ILE A 187 -4.23 1.60 -7.04
CA ILE A 187 -3.45 2.65 -6.38
C ILE A 187 -3.24 3.78 -7.40
N PRO A 188 -3.52 5.05 -7.05
CA PRO A 188 -3.23 6.17 -7.95
C PRO A 188 -1.75 6.21 -8.33
N ARG A 189 -1.45 6.06 -9.64
CA ARG A 189 -0.08 6.11 -10.17
C ARG A 189 0.57 7.49 -10.02
N GLU A 190 -0.23 8.51 -9.74
CA GLU A 190 0.24 9.90 -9.58
C GLU A 190 0.90 10.19 -8.22
N ALA A 191 0.99 9.21 -7.31
CA ALA A 191 1.73 9.33 -6.04
C ALA A 191 3.27 9.36 -6.23
N GLY A 192 3.75 9.88 -7.36
CA GLY A 192 5.13 9.75 -7.82
C GLY A 192 6.15 10.46 -6.95
N GLU A 193 5.77 11.50 -6.22
CA GLU A 193 6.68 12.23 -5.32
C GLU A 193 5.92 12.85 -4.14
N VAL A 194 6.42 12.64 -2.92
CA VAL A 194 5.90 13.21 -1.68
C VAL A 194 7.01 14.00 -1.00
N TYR A 195 6.67 15.22 -0.59
CA TYR A 195 7.54 16.03 0.25
C TYR A 195 7.10 15.90 1.71
N LEU A 196 8.04 15.55 2.58
CA LEU A 196 7.84 15.45 4.03
C LEU A 196 8.59 16.60 4.70
N PRO A 197 7.90 17.70 5.07
CA PRO A 197 8.54 18.83 5.71
C PRO A 197 8.98 18.48 7.14
N ASP A 198 10.08 19.08 7.60
CA ASP A 198 10.59 18.87 8.96
C ASP A 198 9.59 19.29 10.05
N SER A 199 8.60 20.12 9.73
CA SER A 199 7.53 20.53 10.64
C SER A 199 6.46 19.46 10.87
N GLU A 200 6.32 18.50 9.96
CA GLU A 200 5.37 17.38 10.06
C GLU A 200 6.00 16.11 10.62
N LEU A 201 7.32 16.12 10.81
CA LEU A 201 8.11 14.98 11.31
C LEU A 201 8.57 15.25 12.74
N ASP A 202 8.41 14.27 13.60
CA ASP A 202 8.95 14.38 14.95
C ASP A 202 10.49 14.22 14.96
N ALA A 203 11.12 14.31 16.12
CA ALA A 203 12.58 14.13 16.22
C ALA A 203 13.03 12.68 15.96
N GLY A 204 12.19 11.69 16.28
CA GLY A 204 12.45 10.27 16.11
C GLY A 204 12.38 9.85 14.63
N ASP A 205 11.35 10.29 13.92
CA ASP A 205 11.14 10.08 12.49
C ASP A 205 12.29 10.68 11.69
N ARG A 206 12.70 11.92 12.02
CA ARG A 206 13.86 12.55 11.39
C ARG A 206 15.12 11.74 11.62
N ALA A 207 15.38 11.30 12.86
CA ALA A 207 16.54 10.45 13.15
C ALA A 207 16.46 9.08 12.45
N ALA A 208 15.28 8.51 12.23
CA ALA A 208 15.08 7.28 11.47
C ALA A 208 15.38 7.47 9.98
N LEU A 209 14.86 8.53 9.37
CA LEU A 209 15.12 8.89 7.98
C LEU A 209 16.59 9.23 7.73
N ASP A 210 17.23 9.97 8.64
CA ASP A 210 18.66 10.28 8.56
C ASP A 210 19.52 9.02 8.67
N ARG A 211 19.15 8.05 9.53
CA ARG A 211 19.82 6.74 9.60
C ARG A 211 19.69 5.96 8.30
N LEU A 212 18.50 5.95 7.70
CA LEU A 212 18.31 5.35 6.38
C LEU A 212 19.22 6.02 5.36
N LEU A 213 19.24 7.35 5.28
CA LEU A 213 20.10 8.07 4.32
C LEU A 213 21.60 7.88 4.57
N ALA A 214 22.03 7.82 5.83
CA ALA A 214 23.43 7.61 6.19
C ALA A 214 23.91 6.22 5.76
N ALA A 215 23.06 5.20 5.84
CA ALA A 215 23.36 3.86 5.34
C ALA A 215 23.42 3.78 3.80
N ALA A 216 23.02 4.84 3.09
CA ALA A 216 22.99 4.87 1.62
C ALA A 216 24.28 5.35 0.96
N ARG A 217 25.15 5.98 1.77
CA ARG A 217 26.42 6.59 1.37
C ARG A 217 27.57 5.62 1.56
#